data_AF-A0A2M6WE83-F1
#
_entry.id   AF-A0A2M6WE83-F1
#
_cell.length_a   1.000
_cell.length_b   1.000
_cell.length_c   1.000
_cell.angle_alpha   90.00
_cell.angle_beta   90.00
_cell.angle_gamma   90.00
#
_symmetry.space_group_name_H-M   'P 1'
#
loop_
_entity.id
_entity.type
_entity.pdbx_description
1 polymer ?
#
loop_
_entity_poly.entity_id
_entity_poly.type
_entity_poly.pdbx_seq_one_letter_code
_entity_poly.pdbx_strand_id
1 'polypeptide(L)' 'MKKPITHQIYETIFKLLEKNPDGLRWTELVSQIEKRHPSFHPKTINGCVWKLLERYPERVYKPEKGLFKLKKSK' A
#
# COMPACT_ATOMS: atom_id res chain seq x y z
N MET A 1 3.54 22.78 -4.00
CA MET A 1 3.37 21.82 -5.12
C MET A 1 2.53 20.64 -4.66
N LYS A 2 1.59 20.16 -5.50
CA LYS A 2 0.72 19.01 -5.15
C LYS A 2 1.48 17.70 -5.38
N LYS A 3 1.49 16.79 -4.40
CA LYS A 3 2.15 15.49 -4.54
C LYS A 3 1.48 14.64 -5.63
N PRO A 4 2.22 13.86 -6.43
CA PRO A 4 1.60 12.99 -7.44
C PRO A 4 0.68 11.96 -6.77
N ILE A 5 -0.37 11.54 -7.49
CA ILE A 5 -1.39 10.60 -6.99
C ILE A 5 -0.72 9.32 -6.47
N THR A 6 0.29 8.80 -7.18
CA THR A 6 1.03 7.59 -6.77
C THR A 6 1.72 7.76 -5.43
N HIS A 7 2.32 8.92 -5.15
CA HIS A 7 2.93 9.20 -3.85
C HIS A 7 1.89 9.20 -2.74
N GLN A 8 0.72 9.81 -2.98
CA GLN A 8 -0.38 9.83 -2.00
C GLN A 8 -0.92 8.41 -1.72
N ILE A 9 -0.96 7.55 -2.75
CA ILE A 9 -1.30 6.13 -2.60
C ILE A 9 -0.28 5.41 -1.72
N TYR A 10 1.02 5.56 -2.01
CA TYR A 10 2.06 4.92 -1.19
C TYR A 10 2.07 5.41 0.27
N GLU A 11 1.92 6.72 0.50
CA GLU A 11 1.75 7.25 1.86
C GLU A 11 0.55 6.62 2.58
N THR A 12 -0.55 6.40 1.85
CA THR A 12 -1.73 5.74 2.42
C THR A 12 -1.46 4.27 2.72
N ILE A 13 -0.81 3.53 1.82
CA ILE A 13 -0.40 2.14 2.02
C ILE A 13 0.46 2.02 3.29
N PHE A 14 1.48 2.85 3.44
CA PHE A 14 2.35 2.79 4.61
C PHE A 14 1.59 3.07 5.89
N LYS A 15 0.77 4.14 5.94
CA LYS A 15 -0.07 4.44 7.10
C LYS A 15 -1.01 3.29 7.46
N LEU A 16 -1.55 2.58 6.46
CA LEU A 16 -2.41 1.42 6.69
C LEU A 16 -1.62 0.25 7.27
N LEU A 17 -0.43 -0.04 6.74
CA LEU A 17 0.41 -1.12 7.26
C LEU A 17 1.05 -0.79 8.63
N GLU A 18 1.33 0.47 8.93
CA GLU A 18 1.80 0.91 10.26
C GLU A 18 0.72 0.68 11.32
N LYS A 19 -0.55 0.94 10.97
CA LYS A 19 -1.70 0.70 11.85
C LYS A 19 -2.07 -0.79 12.01
N ASN A 20 -1.64 -1.63 11.08
CA ASN A 20 -1.96 -3.06 11.05
C ASN A 20 -0.65 -3.86 11.09
N PRO A 21 -0.05 -4.05 12.29
CA PRO A 21 1.24 -4.74 12.42
C PRO A 21 1.18 -6.21 11.95
N ASP A 22 0.00 -6.82 11.90
CA ASP A 22 -0.21 -8.16 11.31
C ASP A 22 -0.16 -8.18 9.78
N GLY A 23 -0.21 -7.00 9.17
CA GLY A 23 -0.26 -6.79 7.73
C GLY A 23 -1.71 -6.65 7.23
N LEU A 24 -1.84 -6.44 5.92
CA LEU A 24 -3.13 -6.33 5.25
C LEU A 24 -3.14 -7.15 3.97
N ARG A 25 -4.28 -7.78 3.68
CA ARG A 25 -4.46 -8.49 2.40
C ARG A 25 -4.59 -7.48 1.26
N TRP A 26 -4.25 -7.92 0.04
CA TRP A 26 -4.35 -7.12 -1.19
C TRP A 26 -5.71 -6.42 -1.32
N THR A 27 -6.77 -7.20 -1.18
CA THR A 27 -8.17 -6.73 -1.32
C THR A 27 -8.50 -5.67 -0.28
N GLU A 28 -8.01 -5.84 0.95
CA GLU A 28 -8.18 -4.84 2.01
C GLU A 28 -7.40 -3.56 1.74
N LEU A 29 -6.14 -3.66 1.30
CA LEU A 29 -5.35 -2.49 0.93
C LEU A 29 -6.04 -1.68 -0.16
N VAL A 30 -6.44 -2.34 -1.25
CA VAL A 30 -7.13 -1.68 -2.37
C VAL A 30 -8.43 -1.04 -1.89
N SER A 31 -9.28 -1.79 -1.19
CA SER A 31 -10.56 -1.29 -0.69
C SER A 31 -10.41 -0.10 0.26
N GLN A 32 -9.42 -0.13 1.16
CA GLN A 32 -9.18 0.97 2.09
C GLN A 32 -8.62 2.22 1.38
N ILE A 33 -7.79 2.05 0.35
CA ILE A 33 -7.28 3.17 -0.45
C ILE A 33 -8.42 3.79 -1.26
N GLU A 34 -9.27 2.98 -1.91
CA GLU A 34 -10.44 3.45 -2.68
C GLU A 34 -11.42 4.20 -1.79
N LYS A 35 -11.73 3.68 -0.59
CA LYS A 35 -12.60 4.36 0.38
C LYS A 35 -12.03 5.70 0.82
N ARG A 36 -10.70 5.80 1.00
CA ARG A 36 -10.04 7.02 1.45
C ARG A 36 -9.84 8.04 0.33
N HIS A 37 -9.69 7.56 -0.90
CA HIS A 37 -9.43 8.37 -2.09
C HIS A 37 -10.35 7.93 -3.24
N PRO A 38 -11.67 8.19 -3.14
CA PRO A 38 -12.64 7.75 -4.14
C PRO A 38 -12.42 8.37 -5.53
N SER A 39 -11.67 9.48 -5.60
CA SER A 39 -11.29 10.14 -6.85
C SER A 39 -10.09 9.49 -7.55
N PHE A 40 -9.40 8.54 -6.92
CA PHE A 40 -8.25 7.87 -7.53
C PHE A 40 -8.71 6.74 -8.44
N HIS A 41 -8.09 6.64 -9.62
CA HIS A 41 -8.46 5.61 -10.58
C HIS A 41 -8.06 4.20 -10.06
N PRO A 42 -8.98 3.21 -10.06
CA PRO A 42 -8.71 1.87 -9.52
C PRO A 42 -7.48 1.18 -10.13
N LYS A 43 -7.26 1.31 -11.45
CA LYS A 43 -6.05 0.80 -12.11
C LYS A 43 -4.75 1.39 -11.54
N THR A 44 -4.76 2.65 -11.14
CA THR A 44 -3.57 3.30 -10.54
C THR A 44 -3.31 2.76 -9.14
N ILE A 45 -4.36 2.53 -8.35
CA ILE A 45 -4.26 1.91 -7.02
C ILE A 45 -3.68 0.49 -7.16
N ASN A 46 -4.31 -0.33 -8.00
CA ASN A 46 -3.85 -1.70 -8.27
C ASN A 46 -2.41 -1.74 -8.76
N GLY A 47 -2.02 -0.84 -9.68
CA GLY A 47 -0.64 -0.73 -10.16
C GLY A 47 0.34 -0.35 -9.06
N CYS A 48 -0.04 0.54 -8.14
CA CYS A 48 0.81 0.93 -7.02
C CYS A 48 1.00 -0.21 -6.02
N VAL A 49 -0.08 -0.94 -5.68
CA VAL A 49 -0.02 -2.11 -4.78
C VAL A 49 0.79 -3.24 -5.42
N TRP A 50 0.66 -3.46 -6.74
CA TRP A 50 1.45 -4.46 -7.48
C TRP A 50 2.95 -4.17 -7.40
N LYS A 51 3.34 -2.93 -7.73
CA LYS A 51 4.74 -2.47 -7.71
C LYS A 51 5.29 -2.20 -6.31
N LEU A 52 4.51 -2.42 -5.25
CA LEU A 52 4.89 -2.05 -3.88
C LEU A 52 6.18 -2.75 -3.44
N LEU A 53 6.30 -4.05 -3.72
CA LEU A 53 7.47 -4.85 -3.34
C LEU A 53 8.70 -4.52 -4.20
N GLU A 54 8.50 -4.18 -5.47
CA GLU A 54 9.60 -3.76 -6.36
C GLU A 54 10.13 -2.38 -5.98
N ARG A 55 9.24 -1.46 -5.60
CA ARG A 55 9.59 -0.06 -5.32
C ARG A 55 10.06 0.17 -3.89
N TYR A 56 9.62 -0.66 -2.94
CA TYR A 56 9.97 -0.54 -1.53
C TYR A 56 10.36 -1.89 -0.90
N PRO A 57 11.32 -2.63 -1.50
CA PRO A 57 11.73 -3.94 -1.00
C PRO A 57 12.34 -3.87 0.40
N GLU A 58 12.91 -2.73 0.79
CA GLU A 58 13.49 -2.50 2.11
C GLU A 58 12.45 -2.21 3.20
N ARG A 59 11.22 -1.83 2.82
CA ARG A 59 10.17 -1.42 3.77
C ARG A 59 9.02 -2.40 3.86
N VAL A 60 8.70 -3.12 2.77
CA VAL A 60 7.55 -4.02 2.71
C VAL A 60 8.01 -5.41 2.31
N TYR A 61 7.41 -6.43 2.92
CA TYR A 61 7.57 -7.81 2.52
C TYR A 61 6.23 -8.53 2.50
N LYS A 62 6.24 -9.75 1.97
CA LYS A 62 5.07 -10.56 1.72
C LYS A 62 5.20 -11.92 2.42
N PRO A 63 4.77 -12.05 3.68
CA PRO A 63 4.86 -13.32 4.41
C PRO A 63 4.02 -14.44 3.76
N GLU A 64 2.91 -14.08 3.10
CA GLU A 64 2.01 -15.03 2.43
C GLU A 64 1.44 -14.46 1.13
N LYS A 65 0.86 -15.33 0.29
CA LYS A 65 0.18 -14.89 -0.93
C LYS A 65 -0.93 -13.88 -0.62
N GLY A 66 -0.74 -12.66 -1.12
CA GLY A 66 -1.66 -11.54 -0.97
C GLY A 66 -1.56 -10.78 0.35
N LEU A 67 -0.70 -11.16 1.30
CA LEU A 67 -0.54 -10.47 2.59
C LEU A 67 0.68 -9.55 2.55
N PHE A 68 0.50 -8.25 2.80
CA PHE A 68 1.57 -7.26 2.83
C PHE A 68 1.84 -6.82 4.25
N LYS A 69 3.11 -6.68 4.62
CA LYS A 69 3.52 -6.27 5.96
C LYS A 69 4.75 -5.37 5.91
N LEU A 70 4.87 -4.45 6.87
CA LEU A 70 6.07 -3.65 7.03
C LEU A 70 7.19 -4.50 7.60
N LYS A 71 8.38 -4.35 7.03
CA LYS A 71 9.61 -4.80 7.68
C LYS A 71 9.78 -3.95 8.94
N LYS A 72 9.91 -4.61 10.09
CA LYS A 72 10.28 -3.90 11.32
C LYS A 72 11.65 -3.27 11.09
N SER A 73 11.72 -1.95 11.05
CA SER A 73 12.99 -1.26 11.25
C SER A 73 13.48 -1.60 12.65
N LYS A 74 14.73 -2.07 12.75
CA LYS A 74 15.44 -2.26 14.02
C LYS A 74 15.55 -0.93 14.76
#